data_AF-A0A538DPI6-F1
#
_entry.id   AF-A0A538DPI6-F1
#
_cell.length_a   1.000
_cell.length_b   1.000
_cell.length_c   1.000
_cell.angle_alpha   90.00
_cell.angle_beta   90.00
_cell.angle_gamma   90.00
#
_symmetry.space_group_name_H-M   'P 1'
#
loop_
_entity.id
_entity.type
_entity.pdbx_description
1 polymer ?
#
loop_
_entity_poly.entity_id
_entity_poly.type
_entity_poly.pdbx_seq_one_letter_code
_entity_poly.pdbx_strand_id
1 'polypeptide(L)'
;MATVAATGPAESIVLPACAAKTTVPAVDTNGASGTILIYVGLRNRSRHACLARGRAVLALRDAKIHALLHIYANPYARTVRRSLRRGLNNLFALQWKNYCGPGRPLLIIATFARRQAVQRDAYPGARCELPDVPSELRLFHLPG
;
A
#
# COMPACT_ATOMS: atom_id res chain seq x y z
N MET A 1 50.46 -28.62 -12.51
CA MET A 1 49.37 -28.79 -11.52
C MET A 1 48.75 -27.44 -11.26
N ALA A 2 47.51 -27.23 -11.70
CA ALA A 2 46.78 -25.97 -11.52
C ALA A 2 45.98 -26.03 -10.22
N THR A 3 46.23 -25.09 -9.32
CA THR A 3 45.52 -24.91 -8.05
C THR A 3 44.11 -24.38 -8.34
N VAL A 4 43.10 -25.18 -8.01
CA VAL A 4 41.70 -24.75 -8.02
C VAL A 4 41.47 -23.84 -6.82
N ALA A 5 41.18 -22.56 -7.08
CA ALA A 5 40.75 -21.62 -6.05
C ALA A 5 39.34 -22.01 -5.60
N ALA A 6 39.23 -22.47 -4.35
CA ALA A 6 37.95 -22.74 -3.72
C ALA A 6 37.16 -21.43 -3.57
N THR A 7 36.01 -21.34 -4.23
CA THR A 7 34.98 -20.35 -3.94
C THR A 7 34.47 -20.61 -2.52
N GLY A 8 34.88 -19.77 -1.58
CA GLY A 8 34.36 -19.79 -0.21
C GLY A 8 32.83 -19.66 -0.20
N PRO A 9 32.16 -20.18 0.85
CA PRO A 9 30.70 -20.15 0.93
C PRO A 9 30.22 -18.70 0.85
N ALA A 10 29.26 -18.46 -0.05
CA ALA A 10 28.63 -17.15 -0.19
C ALA A 10 28.03 -16.73 1.17
N GLU A 11 28.61 -15.71 1.78
CA GLU A 11 28.14 -15.14 3.03
C GLU A 11 26.66 -14.75 2.86
N SER A 12 25.78 -15.39 3.64
CA SER A 12 24.37 -15.04 3.63
C SER A 12 24.23 -13.62 4.16
N ILE A 13 23.98 -12.65 3.27
CA ILE A 13 23.78 -11.26 3.67
C ILE A 13 22.47 -11.18 4.48
N VAL A 14 22.59 -11.22 5.80
CA VAL A 14 21.46 -11.03 6.71
C VAL A 14 21.07 -9.56 6.68
N LEU A 15 19.92 -9.25 6.08
CA LEU A 15 19.40 -7.89 6.05
C LEU A 15 18.92 -7.47 7.45
N PRO A 16 19.30 -6.25 7.92
CA PRO A 16 18.80 -5.74 9.19
C PRO A 16 17.30 -5.44 9.12
N ALA A 17 16.63 -5.44 10.27
CA ALA A 17 15.25 -4.98 10.35
C ALA A 17 15.15 -3.49 9.97
N CYS A 18 14.08 -3.12 9.26
CA CYS A 18 13.86 -1.72 8.91
C CYS A 18 13.65 -0.85 10.16
N ALA A 19 14.44 0.21 10.29
CA ALA A 19 14.29 1.16 11.38
C ALA A 19 12.97 1.95 11.23
N ALA A 20 12.19 2.04 12.30
CA ALA A 20 10.88 2.70 12.29
C ALA A 20 10.92 4.19 11.90
N LYS A 21 12.08 4.85 12.04
CA LYS A 21 12.30 6.24 11.63
C LYS A 21 12.58 6.42 10.14
N THR A 22 13.00 5.36 9.45
CA THR A 22 13.40 5.42 8.03
C THR A 22 12.34 4.86 7.08
N THR A 23 11.34 4.16 7.60
CA THR A 23 10.26 3.57 6.81
C THR A 23 8.97 4.35 7.01
N VAL A 24 8.41 4.86 5.92
CA VAL A 24 7.19 5.68 5.93
C VAL A 24 6.17 5.02 5.00
N PRO A 25 4.91 4.79 5.42
CA PRO A 25 3.87 4.37 4.50
C PRO A 25 3.67 5.43 3.41
N ALA A 26 3.27 4.98 2.23
CA ALA A 26 2.86 5.83 1.14
C ALA A 26 1.59 5.24 0.55
N VAL A 27 0.72 6.11 0.07
CA VAL A 27 -0.43 5.70 -0.70
C VAL A 27 -0.54 6.61 -1.92
N ASP A 28 -0.91 6.03 -3.04
CA ASP A 28 -1.08 6.74 -4.30
C ASP A 28 -2.31 6.17 -5.03
N THR A 29 -2.83 6.93 -5.99
CA THR A 29 -4.00 6.55 -6.76
C THR A 29 -3.84 6.86 -8.24
N ASN A 30 -4.56 6.14 -9.11
CA ASN A 30 -4.50 6.38 -10.57
C ASN A 30 -5.27 7.62 -11.05
N GLY A 31 -6.06 8.29 -10.21
CA GLY A 31 -6.82 9.49 -10.58
C GLY A 31 -7.98 9.29 -11.57
N ALA A 32 -8.31 8.05 -11.97
CA ALA A 32 -9.37 7.74 -12.94
C ALA A 32 -10.79 7.68 -12.35
N SER A 33 -11.79 8.22 -13.07
CA SER A 33 -13.18 8.33 -12.60
C SER A 33 -14.03 7.04 -12.66
N GLY A 34 -13.51 5.95 -13.24
CA GLY A 34 -14.24 4.67 -13.37
C GLY A 34 -13.70 3.63 -12.39
N THR A 35 -12.58 3.00 -12.74
CA THR A 35 -11.86 2.10 -11.84
C THR A 35 -10.79 2.85 -11.06
N ILE A 36 -10.95 2.93 -9.74
CA ILE A 36 -9.96 3.51 -8.84
C ILE A 36 -8.95 2.43 -8.47
N LEU A 37 -7.67 2.70 -8.71
CA LEU A 37 -6.56 1.89 -8.22
C LEU A 37 -5.89 2.59 -7.07
N ILE A 38 -5.71 1.89 -5.95
CA ILE A 38 -5.06 2.38 -4.74
C ILE A 38 -3.77 1.57 -4.53
N TYR A 39 -2.64 2.25 -4.57
CA TYR A 39 -1.32 1.66 -4.40
C TYR A 39 -0.83 1.92 -2.98
N VAL A 40 -0.60 0.87 -2.19
CA VAL A 40 -0.06 0.98 -0.84
C VAL A 40 1.40 0.56 -0.86
N GLY A 41 2.29 1.45 -0.41
CA GLY A 41 3.73 1.23 -0.41
C GLY A 41 4.39 1.58 0.92
N LEU A 42 5.65 1.15 1.06
CA LEU A 42 6.57 1.63 2.09
C LEU A 42 7.77 2.29 1.44
N ARG A 43 8.03 3.54 1.82
CA ARG A 43 9.22 4.28 1.42
C ARG A 43 10.34 4.02 2.44
N ASN A 44 11.42 3.40 2.00
CA ASN A 44 12.66 3.27 2.76
C ASN A 44 13.58 4.45 2.43
N ARG A 45 13.81 5.32 3.42
CA ARG A 45 14.72 6.48 3.34
C ARG A 45 16.15 6.16 3.79
N SER A 46 16.41 4.94 4.26
CA SER A 46 17.77 4.47 4.55
C SER A 46 18.62 4.39 3.28
N ARG A 47 19.94 4.49 3.43
CA ARG A 47 20.89 4.21 2.35
C ARG A 47 21.00 2.71 2.02
N HIS A 48 20.56 1.84 2.94
CA HIS A 48 20.70 0.38 2.82
C HIS A 48 19.33 -0.31 2.73
N ALA A 49 19.34 -1.49 2.11
CA ALA A 49 18.19 -2.39 2.12
C ALA A 49 17.93 -2.91 3.55
N CYS A 50 16.67 -3.18 3.86
CA CYS A 50 16.26 -3.70 5.17
C CYS A 50 15.05 -4.62 5.05
N LEU A 51 14.83 -5.47 6.05
CA LEU A 51 13.68 -6.36 6.13
C LEU A 51 12.54 -5.67 6.89
N ALA A 52 11.41 -5.44 6.22
CA ALA A 52 10.20 -4.96 6.87
C ALA A 52 9.31 -6.13 7.30
N ARG A 53 8.87 -6.11 8.55
CA ARG A 53 7.89 -7.03 9.12
C ARG A 53 6.81 -6.24 9.87
N GLY A 54 5.55 -6.52 9.59
CA GLY A 54 4.44 -5.85 10.28
C GLY A 54 3.11 -6.04 9.58
N ARG A 55 2.07 -5.36 10.06
CA ARG A 55 0.76 -5.32 9.42
C ARG A 55 0.58 -3.97 8.73
N ALA A 56 0.22 -4.02 7.46
CA ALA A 56 -0.20 -2.85 6.70
C ALA A 56 -1.73 -2.83 6.61
N VAL A 57 -2.34 -1.67 6.85
CA VAL A 57 -3.79 -1.49 6.80
C VAL A 57 -4.13 -0.28 5.95
N LEU A 58 -5.12 -0.42 5.08
CA LEU A 58 -5.76 0.66 4.35
C LEU A 58 -7.16 0.90 4.92
N ALA A 59 -7.52 2.16 5.16
CA ALA A 59 -8.87 2.56 5.52
C ALA A 59 -9.32 3.74 4.65
N LEU A 60 -10.56 3.70 4.18
CA LEU A 60 -11.21 4.78 3.46
C LEU A 60 -12.23 5.49 4.37
N ARG A 61 -12.15 6.81 4.44
CA ARG A 61 -13.02 7.65 5.29
C ARG A 61 -13.59 8.85 4.56
N ASP A 62 -14.75 9.34 4.98
CA ASP A 62 -15.28 10.64 4.55
C ASP A 62 -14.37 11.77 5.07
N ALA A 63 -13.97 12.71 4.21
CA ALA A 63 -13.04 13.77 4.64
C ALA A 63 -13.65 14.86 5.52
N LYS A 64 -14.97 14.99 5.58
CA LYS A 64 -15.66 15.96 6.44
C LYS A 64 -15.86 15.41 7.84
N ILE A 65 -16.42 14.21 7.94
CA ILE A 65 -16.84 13.62 9.23
C ILE A 65 -15.87 12.55 9.75
N HIS A 66 -14.83 12.21 8.99
CA HIS A 66 -13.84 11.18 9.34
C HIS A 66 -14.45 9.80 9.66
N ALA A 67 -15.67 9.53 9.18
CA ALA A 67 -16.34 8.25 9.34
C ALA A 67 -15.83 7.24 8.31
N LEU A 68 -15.79 5.96 8.69
CA LEU A 68 -15.43 4.88 7.78
C LEU A 68 -16.49 4.73 6.69
N LEU A 69 -16.07 4.60 5.44
CA LEU A 69 -17.00 4.37 4.33
C LEU A 69 -17.50 2.92 4.34
N HIS A 70 -18.80 2.73 4.13
CA HIS A 70 -19.43 1.41 4.05
C HIS A 70 -19.13 0.76 2.69
N ILE A 71 -18.02 0.04 2.62
CA ILE A 71 -17.50 -0.60 1.41
C ILE A 71 -17.05 -2.01 1.81
N TYR A 72 -17.33 -3.01 0.99
CA TYR A 72 -16.86 -4.37 1.27
C TYR A 72 -15.32 -4.39 1.29
N ALA A 73 -14.77 -5.05 2.31
CA ALA A 73 -13.33 -5.12 2.61
C ALA A 73 -12.65 -3.79 3.02
N ASN A 74 -13.40 -2.76 3.45
CA ASN A 74 -12.86 -1.58 4.13
C ASN A 74 -13.04 -1.70 5.66
N PRO A 75 -11.98 -1.61 6.49
CA PRO A 75 -10.56 -1.48 6.13
C PRO A 75 -9.94 -2.78 5.61
N TYR A 76 -9.01 -2.67 4.67
CA TYR A 76 -8.25 -3.79 4.12
C TYR A 76 -6.92 -3.94 4.86
N ALA A 77 -6.53 -5.17 5.23
CA ALA A 77 -5.29 -5.39 5.96
C ALA A 77 -4.50 -6.61 5.49
N ARG A 78 -3.17 -6.51 5.49
CA ARG A 78 -2.26 -7.59 5.09
C ARG A 78 -0.99 -7.63 5.94
N THR A 79 -0.50 -8.84 6.21
CA THR A 79 0.81 -9.06 6.82
C THR A 79 1.92 -8.86 5.79
N VAL A 80 2.93 -8.07 6.15
CA VAL A 80 4.11 -7.75 5.33
C VAL A 80 5.32 -8.45 5.92
N ARG A 81 6.06 -9.18 5.08
CA ARG A 81 7.40 -9.71 5.37
C ARG A 81 8.22 -9.67 4.07
N ARG A 82 8.98 -8.61 3.83
CA ARG A 82 9.74 -8.43 2.59
C ARG A 82 10.96 -7.53 2.75
N SER A 83 11.93 -7.69 1.86
CA SER A 83 13.05 -6.76 1.72
C SER A 83 12.58 -5.46 1.07
N LEU A 84 13.02 -4.32 1.61
CA LEU A 84 12.79 -2.99 1.08
C LEU A 84 14.12 -2.39 0.62
N ARG A 85 14.23 -2.11 -0.68
CA ARG A 85 15.33 -1.32 -1.23
C ARG A 85 15.11 0.17 -0.93
N ARG A 86 16.15 1.00 -1.08
CA ARG A 86 16.01 2.46 -0.99
C ARG A 86 14.93 2.93 -1.97
N GLY A 87 14.07 3.84 -1.53
CA GLY A 87 12.97 4.38 -2.33
C GLY A 87 11.61 3.77 -1.97
N LEU A 88 10.65 3.91 -2.89
CA LEU A 88 9.29 3.40 -2.72
C LEU A 88 9.21 1.93 -3.09
N ASN A 89 8.62 1.12 -2.21
CA ASN A 89 8.39 -0.30 -2.44
C ASN A 89 6.89 -0.57 -2.33
N ASN A 90 6.25 -0.96 -3.43
CA ASN A 90 4.82 -1.28 -3.47
C ASN A 90 4.54 -2.56 -2.70
N LEU A 91 3.66 -2.52 -1.70
CA LEU A 91 3.28 -3.67 -0.88
C LEU A 91 2.15 -4.47 -1.51
N PHE A 92 1.08 -3.78 -1.89
CA PHE A 92 -0.10 -4.34 -2.54
C PHE A 92 -0.86 -3.21 -3.22
N ALA A 93 -1.70 -3.57 -4.19
CA ALA A 93 -2.64 -2.67 -4.84
C ALA A 93 -4.06 -3.17 -4.63
N LEU A 94 -5.00 -2.24 -4.58
CA LEU A 94 -6.42 -2.52 -4.52
C LEU A 94 -7.11 -1.84 -5.70
N GLN A 95 -8.02 -2.58 -6.34
CA GLN A 95 -8.99 -2.06 -7.27
C GLN A 95 -10.30 -1.82 -6.52
N TRP A 96 -10.81 -0.61 -6.58
CA TRP A 96 -12.15 -0.30 -6.12
C TRP A 96 -13.12 -0.45 -7.30
N LYS A 97 -14.02 -1.43 -7.20
CA LYS A 97 -15.10 -1.65 -8.16
C LYS A 97 -16.39 -0.99 -7.69
N ASN A 98 -17.15 -0.48 -8.65
CA ASN A 98 -18.44 0.19 -8.44
C ASN A 98 -18.34 1.31 -7.40
N TYR A 99 -17.60 2.37 -7.71
CA TYR A 99 -17.33 3.49 -6.81
C TYR A 99 -18.59 4.31 -6.50
N CYS A 100 -19.20 4.05 -5.35
CA CYS A 100 -20.34 4.80 -4.82
C CYS A 100 -19.90 5.66 -3.63
N GLY A 101 -18.77 6.36 -3.78
CA GLY A 101 -18.18 7.17 -2.71
C GLY A 101 -19.05 8.34 -2.24
N PRO A 102 -18.74 8.93 -1.08
CA PRO A 102 -19.44 10.14 -0.65
C PRO A 102 -19.27 11.20 -1.74
N GLY A 103 -20.27 12.05 -1.99
CA GLY A 103 -20.17 13.17 -2.96
C GLY A 103 -19.10 14.23 -2.64
N ARG A 104 -18.15 13.91 -1.76
CA ARG A 104 -17.11 14.75 -1.17
C ARG A 104 -15.77 14.03 -1.28
N PRO A 105 -14.64 14.76 -1.12
CA PRO A 105 -13.34 14.13 -1.05
C PRO A 105 -13.29 13.07 0.05
N LEU A 106 -12.62 11.96 -0.20
CA LEU A 106 -12.35 10.90 0.76
C LEU A 106 -10.90 10.94 1.23
N LEU A 107 -10.67 10.39 2.42
CA LEU A 107 -9.34 10.18 3.00
C LEU A 107 -8.94 8.72 2.82
N ILE A 108 -7.84 8.52 2.12
CA ILE A 108 -7.19 7.23 1.94
C ILE A 108 -6.07 7.15 2.96
N ILE A 109 -6.24 6.29 3.96
CA ILE A 109 -5.32 6.20 5.09
C ILE A 109 -4.59 4.86 5.04
N ALA A 110 -3.29 4.90 4.79
CA ALA A 110 -2.41 3.74 4.89
C ALA A 110 -1.64 3.78 6.21
N THR A 111 -1.70 2.71 6.99
CA THR A 111 -0.96 2.57 8.24
C THR A 111 0.01 1.41 8.19
N PHE A 112 1.16 1.59 8.82
CA PHE A 112 2.15 0.54 9.05
C PHE A 112 2.84 0.78 10.38
N ALA A 113 2.72 -0.18 11.30
CA ALA A 113 3.09 0.00 12.70
C ALA A 113 2.43 1.27 13.30
N ARG A 114 3.21 2.18 13.90
CA ARG A 114 2.71 3.44 14.49
C ARG A 114 2.72 4.62 13.51
N ARG A 115 2.94 4.38 12.22
CA ARG A 115 3.03 5.43 11.19
C ARG A 115 1.81 5.37 10.29
N GLN A 116 1.39 6.54 9.81
CA GLN A 116 0.31 6.67 8.85
C GLN A 116 0.68 7.61 7.71
N ALA A 117 0.12 7.36 6.55
CA ALA A 117 0.07 8.27 5.41
C ALA A 117 -1.40 8.50 5.07
N VAL A 118 -1.73 9.76 4.83
CA VAL A 118 -3.08 10.18 4.45
C VAL A 118 -2.96 10.83 3.08
N GLN A 119 -3.67 10.26 2.10
CA GLN A 119 -3.88 10.87 0.81
C GLN A 119 -5.33 11.36 0.77
N ARG A 120 -5.50 12.63 0.44
CA ARG A 120 -6.81 13.15 0.06
C ARG A 120 -6.99 12.82 -1.41
N ASP A 121 -8.09 12.17 -1.74
CA ASP A 121 -8.36 11.86 -3.12
C ASP A 121 -8.76 13.12 -3.91
N ALA A 122 -8.75 12.98 -5.23
CA ALA A 122 -9.25 13.99 -6.16
C ALA A 122 -10.50 13.48 -6.91
N TYR A 123 -11.08 12.34 -6.51
CA TYR A 123 -12.17 11.75 -7.26
C TYR A 123 -13.42 12.63 -7.11
N PRO A 124 -13.96 13.18 -8.21
CA PRO A 124 -15.29 13.77 -8.16
C PRO A 124 -16.24 12.67 -7.69
N GLY A 125 -17.14 13.02 -6.77
CA GLY A 125 -17.97 12.08 -5.98
C GLY A 125 -18.65 10.96 -6.78
N ALA A 126 -19.13 9.93 -6.06
CA ALA A 126 -19.76 8.70 -6.58
C ALA A 126 -20.20 8.75 -8.05
N ARG A 127 -19.45 8.08 -8.92
CA ARG A 127 -19.98 7.61 -10.20
C ARG A 127 -20.42 6.17 -9.99
N CYS A 128 -21.55 6.05 -9.30
CA CYS A 128 -22.17 4.76 -9.00
C CYS A 128 -22.78 4.25 -10.32
N GLU A 129 -21.98 3.55 -11.11
CA GLU A 129 -22.40 3.00 -12.42
C GLU A 129 -23.43 1.87 -12.26
N LEU A 130 -23.39 1.15 -11.14
CA LEU A 130 -24.30 0.05 -10.80
C LEU A 130 -24.89 0.27 -9.39
N PRO A 131 -26.01 1.00 -9.24
CA PRO A 131 -26.53 1.41 -7.93
C PRO A 131 -26.94 0.25 -7.01
N ASP A 132 -27.34 -0.89 -7.58
CA ASP A 132 -27.78 -2.07 -6.82
C ASP A 132 -26.64 -3.00 -6.40
N VAL A 133 -25.41 -2.72 -6.84
CA VAL A 133 -24.22 -3.53 -6.52
C VAL A 133 -23.44 -2.84 -5.40
N PRO A 134 -22.94 -3.57 -4.38
CA PRO A 134 -22.11 -2.94 -3.35
C PRO A 134 -20.77 -2.48 -3.92
N SER A 135 -20.26 -1.33 -3.44
CA SER A 135 -18.86 -0.94 -3.62
C SER A 135 -17.93 -1.97 -2.98
N GLU A 136 -16.83 -2.30 -3.67
CA GLU A 136 -15.89 -3.34 -3.21
C GLU A 136 -14.42 -2.97 -3.46
N LEU A 137 -13.56 -3.25 -2.46
CA LEU A 137 -12.10 -3.24 -2.61
C LEU A 137 -11.56 -4.65 -2.86
N ARG A 138 -10.95 -4.86 -4.04
CA ARG A 138 -10.33 -6.14 -4.44
C ARG A 138 -8.83 -6.02 -4.62
N LEU A 139 -8.09 -7.08 -4.32
CA LEU A 139 -6.66 -7.13 -4.66
C LEU A 139 -6.46 -7.00 -6.16
N PHE A 140 -5.55 -6.11 -6.55
CA PHE A 140 -5.10 -5.94 -7.92
C PHE A 140 -3.65 -6.37 -8.05
N HIS A 141 -3.37 -7.20 -9.05
CA HIS A 141 -2.01 -7.59 -9.39
C HIS A 141 -1.47 -6.58 -10.40
N LEU A 142 -0.44 -5.83 -9.99
CA LEU A 142 0.34 -5.03 -10.92
C LEU A 142 1.02 -5.98 -11.92
N PRO A 143 0.91 -5.76 -13.24
CA PRO A 143 1.76 -6.46 -14.19
C PRO A 143 3.23 -6.18 -13.83
N GLY A 144 4.01 -7.26 -13.75
CA GLY A 144 5.42 -7.24 -13.33
C GLY A 144 6.36 -6.79 -14.42
#